data_AF-A0A1S9BTZ7-F1
#
_entry.id   AF-A0A1S9BTZ7-F1
#
_cell.length_a   1.000
_cell.length_b   1.000
_cell.length_c   1.000
_cell.angle_alpha   90.00
_cell.angle_beta   90.00
_cell.angle_gamma   90.00
#
_symmetry.space_group_name_H-M   'P 1'
#
loop_
_entity.id
_entity.type
_entity.pdbx_description
1 polymer ?
#
loop_
_entity_poly.entity_id
_entity_poly.type
_entity_poly.pdbx_seq_one_letter_code
_entity_poly.pdbx_strand_id
1 'polypeptide(L)'
;MNKKLIFISITVLLLTLSVCFLYYKKEKYVSTDREKMTIYIASDVHYISPELTDNGPYFTSLIKSADGKAMQYIEEITDAFIDQMIISNPDAVILSGDLTFNGAKESHEKLAKKLRKISDAGIQLLVIPGNHDIDSKSAARFSGDGYDLVESIDAAGFLEIYNSFGYNMALNRDKNSLSYTYDLCPNYRLLMVDVNTEKSPGILTDETFEWIIEQLEEAKSSDKKVMLSVIKIYLHTTASL
;
A
#
# COMPACT_ATOMS: atom_id res chain seq x y z
N MET A 1 13.90 -39.27 -35.68
CA MET A 1 12.71 -38.48 -35.29
C MET A 1 12.34 -37.54 -36.42
N ASN A 2 11.09 -37.58 -36.90
CA ASN A 2 10.67 -36.86 -38.12
C ASN A 2 10.68 -35.34 -37.85
N LYS A 3 11.48 -34.58 -38.60
CA LYS A 3 11.62 -33.11 -38.44
C LYS A 3 10.27 -32.38 -38.52
N LYS A 4 9.31 -32.92 -39.29
CA LYS A 4 7.93 -32.40 -39.33
C LYS A 4 7.18 -32.57 -38.01
N LEU A 5 7.35 -33.71 -37.33
CA LEU A 5 6.71 -33.97 -36.03
C LEU A 5 7.24 -33.05 -34.93
N ILE A 6 8.56 -32.77 -34.96
CA ILE A 6 9.21 -31.86 -34.01
C ILE A 6 8.68 -30.44 -34.19
N PHE A 7 8.59 -29.98 -35.45
CA PHE A 7 8.08 -28.65 -35.76
C PHE A 7 6.63 -28.47 -35.30
N ILE A 8 5.75 -29.44 -35.60
CA ILE A 8 4.35 -29.42 -35.15
C ILE A 8 4.25 -29.38 -33.61
N SER A 9 5.07 -30.17 -32.92
CA SER A 9 5.05 -30.22 -31.44
C SER A 9 5.46 -28.89 -30.81
N ILE A 10 6.47 -28.22 -31.36
CA ILE A 10 6.91 -26.89 -30.89
C ILE A 10 5.84 -25.83 -31.16
N THR A 11 5.20 -25.86 -32.34
CA THR A 11 4.14 -24.91 -32.68
C THR A 11 2.94 -25.06 -31.75
N VAL A 12 2.51 -26.29 -31.44
CA VAL A 12 1.43 -26.56 -30.48
C VAL A 12 1.80 -26.06 -29.09
N LEU A 13 3.02 -26.32 -28.62
CA LEU A 13 3.48 -25.85 -27.31
C LEU A 13 3.46 -24.32 -27.21
N LEU A 14 3.95 -23.62 -28.22
CA LEU A 14 3.94 -22.15 -28.28
C LEU A 14 2.51 -21.58 -28.32
N LEU A 15 1.60 -22.21 -29.05
CA LEU A 15 0.18 -21.86 -29.05
C LEU A 15 -0.45 -22.07 -27.67
N THR A 16 -0.16 -23.18 -27.00
CA THR A 16 -0.68 -23.43 -25.64
C THR A 16 -0.13 -22.44 -24.63
N LEU A 17 1.15 -22.07 -24.72
CA LEU A 17 1.76 -21.06 -23.85
C LEU A 17 1.20 -19.66 -24.11
N SER A 18 0.97 -19.30 -25.37
CA SER A 18 0.30 -18.06 -25.77
C SER A 18 -1.13 -17.98 -25.22
N VAL A 19 -1.91 -19.05 -25.38
CA VAL A 19 -3.28 -19.12 -24.85
C VAL A 19 -3.29 -19.08 -23.32
N CYS A 20 -2.37 -19.78 -22.65
CA CYS A 20 -2.23 -19.71 -21.20
C CYS A 20 -1.81 -18.31 -20.74
N PHE A 21 -0.90 -17.64 -21.45
CA PHE A 21 -0.49 -16.27 -21.15
C PHE A 21 -1.63 -15.27 -21.34
N LEU A 22 -2.44 -15.44 -22.40
CA LEU A 22 -3.65 -14.64 -22.63
C LEU A 22 -4.73 -14.91 -21.58
N TYR A 23 -4.91 -16.16 -21.16
CA TYR A 23 -5.85 -16.55 -20.11
C TYR A 23 -5.42 -16.01 -18.75
N TYR A 24 -4.13 -16.13 -18.42
CA TYR A 24 -3.52 -15.55 -17.21
C TYR A 24 -3.64 -14.02 -17.19
N LYS A 25 -3.45 -13.35 -18.33
CA LYS A 25 -3.67 -11.90 -18.43
C LYS A 25 -5.15 -11.53 -18.26
N LYS A 26 -6.07 -12.36 -18.74
CA LYS A 26 -7.52 -12.14 -18.63
C LYS A 26 -8.02 -12.23 -17.19
N GLU A 27 -7.54 -13.16 -16.38
CA GLU A 27 -7.92 -13.23 -14.95
C GLU A 27 -7.42 -12.03 -14.13
N LYS A 28 -6.32 -11.39 -14.56
CA LYS A 28 -5.82 -10.18 -13.91
C LYS A 28 -6.71 -8.95 -14.14
N TYR A 29 -7.60 -9.00 -15.14
CA TYR A 29 -8.65 -8.00 -15.30
C TYR A 29 -9.89 -8.46 -14.53
N VAL A 30 -10.14 -7.81 -13.41
CA VAL A 30 -11.41 -7.88 -12.66
C VAL A 30 -12.57 -7.80 -13.67
N SER A 31 -13.50 -8.76 -13.57
CA SER A 31 -14.68 -8.86 -14.45
C SER A 31 -15.32 -7.49 -14.68
N THR A 32 -15.36 -7.04 -15.94
CA THR A 32 -15.88 -5.73 -16.36
C THR A 32 -17.40 -5.60 -16.27
N ASP A 33 -18.09 -6.61 -15.73
CA ASP A 33 -19.56 -6.71 -15.62
C ASP A 33 -20.11 -6.45 -14.21
N ARG A 34 -19.29 -6.08 -13.23
CA ARG A 34 -19.81 -5.72 -11.90
C ARG A 34 -20.43 -4.32 -11.94
N GLU A 35 -21.76 -4.26 -11.88
CA GLU A 35 -22.51 -2.99 -11.72
C GLU A 35 -22.13 -2.24 -10.42
N LYS A 36 -21.55 -2.93 -9.43
CA LYS A 36 -21.19 -2.37 -8.12
C LYS A 36 -19.86 -2.93 -7.64
N MET A 37 -19.05 -2.04 -7.08
CA MET A 37 -17.78 -2.35 -6.45
C MET A 37 -17.81 -1.88 -5.00
N THR A 38 -17.32 -2.70 -4.09
CA THR A 38 -17.19 -2.39 -2.66
C THR A 38 -15.71 -2.19 -2.33
N ILE A 39 -15.38 -0.99 -1.86
CA ILE A 39 -14.03 -0.61 -1.48
C ILE A 39 -14.04 -0.24 -0.01
N TYR A 40 -13.16 -0.83 0.76
CA TYR A 40 -12.94 -0.44 2.15
C TYR A 40 -11.67 0.41 2.23
N ILE A 41 -11.72 1.46 3.03
CA ILE A 41 -10.60 2.38 3.24
C ILE A 41 -10.32 2.44 4.74
N ALA A 42 -9.06 2.23 5.11
CA ALA A 42 -8.57 2.43 6.45
C ALA A 42 -7.27 3.23 6.41
N SER A 43 -6.91 3.83 7.54
CA SER A 43 -5.72 4.66 7.72
C SER A 43 -5.23 4.47 9.15
N ASP A 44 -4.01 4.90 9.44
CA ASP A 44 -3.52 5.03 10.81
C ASP A 44 -3.57 3.70 11.57
N VAL A 45 -3.10 2.64 10.90
CA VAL A 45 -2.98 1.31 11.52
C VAL A 45 -1.99 1.37 12.67
N HIS A 46 -0.92 2.17 12.56
CA HIS A 46 0.09 2.37 13.61
C HIS A 46 0.61 1.04 14.20
N TYR A 47 0.80 0.01 13.36
CA TYR A 47 1.23 -1.30 13.83
C TYR A 47 2.63 -1.25 14.47
N ILE A 48 2.79 -1.91 15.62
CA ILE A 48 4.10 -2.19 16.22
C ILE A 48 4.25 -3.69 16.43
N SER A 49 5.41 -4.23 16.02
CA SER A 49 5.78 -5.63 16.27
C SER A 49 5.78 -5.93 17.78
N PRO A 50 5.15 -7.03 18.24
CA PRO A 50 5.21 -7.44 19.64
C PRO A 50 6.64 -7.65 20.18
N GLU A 51 7.64 -7.85 19.32
CA GLU A 51 9.04 -8.04 19.70
C GLU A 51 9.77 -6.71 19.91
N LEU A 52 9.15 -5.59 19.50
CA LEU A 52 9.63 -4.24 19.74
C LEU A 52 9.04 -3.63 21.01
N THR A 53 8.24 -4.35 21.79
CA THR A 53 7.70 -3.85 23.06
C THR A 53 7.51 -4.99 24.05
N ASP A 54 7.96 -4.81 25.29
CA ASP A 54 7.64 -5.72 26.40
C ASP A 54 6.29 -5.37 27.08
N ASN A 55 5.55 -4.40 26.54
CA ASN A 55 4.38 -3.78 27.18
C ASN A 55 4.68 -3.29 28.61
N GLY A 56 5.93 -2.89 28.86
CA GLY A 56 6.42 -2.44 30.15
C GLY A 56 5.98 -1.02 30.51
N PRO A 57 6.43 -0.52 31.68
CA PRO A 57 6.04 0.79 32.20
C PRO A 57 6.32 1.95 31.24
N TYR A 58 7.43 1.92 30.50
CA TYR A 58 7.75 2.99 29.55
C TYR A 58 6.74 3.04 28.40
N PHE A 59 6.56 1.92 27.70
CA PHE A 59 5.63 1.84 26.57
C PHE A 59 4.19 2.15 27.00
N THR A 60 3.74 1.57 28.11
CA THR A 60 2.38 1.82 28.62
C THR A 60 2.16 3.27 29.07
N SER A 61 3.18 3.95 29.59
CA SER A 61 3.10 5.37 29.92
C SER A 61 3.08 6.24 28.67
N LEU A 62 3.94 5.92 27.68
CA LEU A 62 3.98 6.59 26.37
C LEU A 62 2.60 6.57 25.71
N ILE A 63 1.98 5.40 25.59
CA ILE A 63 0.67 5.25 24.92
C ILE A 63 -0.48 5.89 25.73
N LYS A 64 -0.41 5.90 27.07
CA LYS A 64 -1.39 6.61 27.93
C LYS A 64 -1.30 8.12 27.78
N SER A 65 -0.11 8.64 27.54
CA SER A 65 0.14 10.07 27.29
C SER A 65 -0.11 10.47 25.83
N ALA A 66 -0.30 9.51 24.94
CA ALA A 66 -0.63 9.75 23.54
C ALA A 66 -2.11 10.15 23.38
N ASP A 67 -2.53 10.37 22.14
CA ASP A 67 -3.86 10.79 21.69
C ASP A 67 -4.96 9.71 21.83
N GLY A 68 -4.81 8.76 22.75
CA GLY A 68 -5.82 7.75 23.07
C GLY A 68 -5.82 6.52 22.16
N LYS A 69 -4.78 6.31 21.35
CA LYS A 69 -4.62 5.11 20.51
C LYS A 69 -4.58 3.84 21.36
N ALA A 70 -5.31 2.81 20.95
CA ALA A 70 -5.40 1.51 21.64
C ALA A 70 -4.17 0.61 21.37
N MET A 71 -2.96 1.18 21.48
CA MET A 71 -1.69 0.57 21.07
C MET A 71 -1.35 -0.73 21.82
N GLN A 72 -1.83 -0.87 23.06
CA GLN A 72 -1.65 -2.10 23.86
C GLN A 72 -2.34 -3.33 23.26
N TYR A 73 -3.33 -3.13 22.37
CA TYR A 73 -4.10 -4.19 21.71
C TYR A 73 -3.90 -4.16 20.19
N ILE A 74 -2.84 -3.52 19.71
CA ILE A 74 -2.68 -3.27 18.27
C ILE A 74 -2.53 -4.55 17.46
N GLU A 75 -1.95 -5.59 18.07
CA GLU A 75 -1.80 -6.91 17.47
C GLU A 75 -3.19 -7.54 17.23
N GLU A 76 -4.03 -7.57 18.26
CA GLU A 76 -5.38 -8.12 18.21
C GLU A 76 -6.31 -7.28 17.32
N ILE A 77 -6.19 -5.95 17.37
CA ILE A 77 -6.94 -5.04 16.50
C ILE A 77 -6.57 -5.26 15.03
N THR A 78 -5.28 -5.43 14.73
CA THR A 78 -4.79 -5.66 13.37
C THR A 78 -5.26 -7.03 12.85
N ASP A 79 -5.17 -8.08 13.67
CA ASP A 79 -5.69 -9.40 13.29
C ASP A 79 -7.21 -9.38 13.08
N ALA A 80 -7.97 -8.73 13.98
CA ALA A 80 -9.41 -8.58 13.81
C ALA A 80 -9.79 -7.77 12.57
N PHE A 81 -9.03 -6.72 12.25
CA PHE A 81 -9.20 -5.97 11.01
C PHE A 81 -9.02 -6.86 9.79
N ILE A 82 -7.94 -7.65 9.74
CA ILE A 82 -7.67 -8.57 8.63
C ILE A 82 -8.77 -9.61 8.49
N ASP A 83 -9.18 -10.24 9.59
CA ASP A 83 -10.26 -11.21 9.60
C ASP A 83 -11.57 -10.58 9.09
N GLN A 84 -11.87 -9.35 9.50
CA GLN A 84 -13.05 -8.63 9.01
C GLN A 84 -12.97 -8.34 7.51
N MET A 85 -11.80 -8.00 6.96
CA MET A 85 -11.63 -7.81 5.50
C MET A 85 -11.88 -9.11 4.76
N ILE A 86 -11.37 -10.24 5.26
CA ILE A 86 -11.56 -11.55 4.66
C ILE A 86 -13.03 -11.98 4.71
N ILE A 87 -13.71 -11.79 5.85
CA ILE A 87 -15.12 -12.14 6.03
C ILE A 87 -16.03 -11.28 5.15
N SER A 88 -15.77 -9.97 5.10
CA SER A 88 -16.55 -9.02 4.30
C SER A 88 -16.28 -9.12 2.80
N ASN A 89 -15.11 -9.63 2.42
CA ASN A 89 -14.67 -9.89 1.05
C ASN A 89 -14.93 -8.72 0.08
N PRO A 90 -14.43 -7.49 0.38
CA PRO A 90 -14.57 -6.35 -0.53
C PRO A 90 -13.74 -6.59 -1.81
N ASP A 91 -14.03 -5.83 -2.86
CA ASP A 91 -13.25 -5.88 -4.09
C ASP A 91 -11.83 -5.33 -3.89
N ALA A 92 -11.70 -4.31 -3.03
CA ALA A 92 -10.42 -3.72 -2.67
C ALA A 92 -10.39 -3.17 -1.24
N VAL A 93 -9.21 -3.18 -0.65
CA VAL A 93 -8.86 -2.51 0.62
C VAL A 93 -7.77 -1.49 0.33
N ILE A 94 -7.97 -0.25 0.75
CA ILE A 94 -6.99 0.84 0.65
C ILE A 94 -6.49 1.16 2.06
N LEU A 95 -5.17 1.09 2.27
CA LEU A 95 -4.51 1.62 3.46
C LEU A 95 -3.81 2.92 3.11
N SER A 96 -4.39 4.04 3.55
CA SER A 96 -3.95 5.39 3.18
C SER A 96 -2.93 5.95 4.16
N GLY A 97 -1.87 5.21 4.49
CA GLY A 97 -0.74 5.68 5.30
C GLY A 97 -0.83 5.42 6.80
N ASP A 98 0.27 5.78 7.48
CA ASP A 98 0.57 5.52 8.89
C ASP A 98 0.34 4.05 9.24
N LEU A 99 1.01 3.19 8.47
CA LEU A 99 0.89 1.74 8.58
C LEU A 99 1.53 1.24 9.87
N THR A 100 2.65 1.84 10.29
CA THR A 100 3.41 1.45 11.47
C THR A 100 3.49 2.58 12.49
N PHE A 101 3.73 2.23 13.75
CA PHE A 101 3.72 3.19 14.86
C PHE A 101 4.78 4.29 14.71
N ASN A 102 6.00 3.92 14.28
CA ASN A 102 7.14 4.83 14.11
C ASN A 102 8.16 4.29 13.08
N GLY A 103 7.73 3.54 12.06
CA GLY A 103 8.59 3.24 10.90
C GLY A 103 9.65 2.17 11.12
N ALA A 104 9.59 1.43 12.24
CA ALA A 104 10.54 0.35 12.49
C ALA A 104 10.39 -0.74 11.42
N LYS A 105 11.51 -1.12 10.78
CA LYS A 105 11.55 -2.12 9.70
C LYS A 105 10.88 -3.44 10.08
N GLU A 106 11.12 -3.91 11.30
CA GLU A 106 10.51 -5.15 11.79
C GLU A 106 8.98 -5.07 11.85
N SER A 107 8.43 -3.90 12.23
CA SER A 107 6.99 -3.66 12.19
C SER A 107 6.45 -3.70 10.77
N HIS A 108 7.16 -3.12 9.79
CA HIS A 108 6.77 -3.18 8.38
C HIS A 108 6.73 -4.62 7.85
N GLU A 109 7.80 -5.38 8.06
CA GLU A 109 7.92 -6.77 7.61
C GLU A 109 6.81 -7.65 8.19
N LYS A 110 6.53 -7.49 9.49
CA LYS A 110 5.45 -8.23 10.16
C LYS A 110 4.07 -7.82 9.71
N LEU A 111 3.81 -6.53 9.59
CA LEU A 111 2.53 -6.03 9.09
C LEU A 111 2.29 -6.53 7.66
N ALA A 112 3.29 -6.44 6.78
CA ALA A 112 3.19 -6.95 5.41
C ALA A 112 2.88 -8.46 5.37
N LYS A 113 3.49 -9.25 6.27
CA LYS A 113 3.18 -10.68 6.40
C LYS A 113 1.73 -10.92 6.83
N LYS A 114 1.21 -10.12 7.77
CA LYS A 114 -0.19 -10.19 8.20
C LYS A 114 -1.16 -9.79 7.08
N LEU A 115 -0.91 -8.64 6.45
CA LEU A 115 -1.70 -8.11 5.34
C LEU A 115 -1.75 -9.03 4.13
N ARG A 116 -0.70 -9.84 3.90
CA ARG A 116 -0.69 -10.84 2.83
C ARG A 116 -1.88 -11.80 2.89
N LYS A 117 -2.43 -12.08 4.07
CA LYS A 117 -3.66 -12.89 4.22
C LYS A 117 -4.85 -12.32 3.45
N ILE A 118 -4.97 -10.98 3.37
CA ILE A 118 -6.03 -10.29 2.59
C ILE A 118 -5.82 -10.58 1.09
N SER A 119 -4.59 -10.40 0.59
CA SER A 119 -4.27 -10.66 -0.81
C SER A 119 -4.38 -12.14 -1.19
N ASP A 120 -3.97 -13.05 -0.31
CA ASP A 120 -4.08 -14.50 -0.51
C ASP A 120 -5.55 -14.96 -0.55
N ALA A 121 -6.46 -14.21 0.08
CA ALA A 121 -7.91 -14.41 -0.03
C ALA A 121 -8.52 -13.86 -1.34
N GLY A 122 -7.70 -13.29 -2.23
CA GLY A 122 -8.13 -12.74 -3.52
C GLY A 122 -8.63 -11.30 -3.47
N ILE A 123 -8.46 -10.59 -2.35
CA ILE A 123 -8.87 -9.20 -2.18
C ILE A 123 -7.71 -8.27 -2.58
N GLN A 124 -8.00 -7.26 -3.40
CA GLN A 124 -6.97 -6.31 -3.84
C GLN A 124 -6.58 -5.38 -2.69
N LEU A 125 -5.33 -5.45 -2.23
CA LEU A 125 -4.78 -4.53 -1.23
C LEU A 125 -3.93 -3.45 -1.89
N LEU A 126 -4.15 -2.18 -1.54
CA LEU A 126 -3.48 -1.00 -2.09
C LEU A 126 -2.99 -0.13 -0.93
N VAL A 127 -1.72 0.26 -0.92
CA VAL A 127 -1.14 0.97 0.22
C VAL A 127 -0.28 2.16 -0.22
N ILE A 128 -0.23 3.20 0.61
CA ILE A 128 0.76 4.29 0.57
C ILE A 128 1.33 4.48 1.98
N PRO A 129 2.54 5.05 2.12
CA PRO A 129 3.09 5.40 3.43
C PRO A 129 2.41 6.63 4.04
N GLY A 130 2.52 6.76 5.35
CA GLY A 130 2.30 7.99 6.10
C GLY A 130 3.60 8.64 6.58
N ASN A 131 3.46 9.71 7.37
CA ASN A 131 4.61 10.44 7.89
C ASN A 131 5.38 9.68 8.98
N HIS A 132 4.82 8.58 9.50
CA HIS A 132 5.48 7.72 10.48
C HIS A 132 6.22 6.53 9.86
N ASP A 133 6.04 6.25 8.57
CA ASP A 133 6.42 4.96 7.98
C ASP A 133 7.86 4.92 7.42
N ILE A 134 8.32 5.97 6.75
CA ILE A 134 9.62 5.98 6.09
C ILE A 134 10.56 7.01 6.71
N ASP A 135 11.86 6.71 6.72
CA ASP A 135 12.94 7.56 7.23
C ASP A 135 12.67 8.10 8.66
N SER A 136 11.98 7.29 9.47
CA SER A 136 11.57 7.65 10.82
C SER A 136 12.77 7.67 11.76
N LYS A 137 13.03 8.84 12.32
CA LYS A 137 14.03 9.03 13.39
C LYS A 137 13.56 8.55 14.76
N SER A 138 12.31 8.09 14.85
CA SER A 138 11.66 7.65 16.09
C SER A 138 11.40 6.15 16.11
N ALA A 139 11.89 5.40 15.11
CA ALA A 139 11.85 3.95 15.10
C ALA A 139 12.57 3.40 16.35
N ALA A 140 11.82 2.73 17.22
CA ALA A 140 12.33 2.31 18.52
C ALA A 140 11.76 0.95 18.96
N ARG A 141 12.56 0.25 19.77
CA ARG A 141 12.15 -0.84 20.64
C ARG A 141 11.98 -0.30 22.05
N PHE A 142 10.91 -0.71 22.73
CA PHE A 142 10.59 -0.31 24.10
C PHE A 142 10.82 -1.48 25.06
N SER A 143 11.51 -1.24 26.16
CA SER A 143 11.72 -2.23 27.21
C SER A 143 11.97 -1.60 28.57
N GLY A 144 11.36 -2.16 29.61
CA GLY A 144 11.49 -1.67 30.97
C GLY A 144 11.04 -0.21 31.12
N ASP A 145 11.97 0.65 31.50
CA ASP A 145 11.78 2.09 31.74
C ASP A 145 12.36 2.97 30.61
N GLY A 146 12.70 2.40 29.45
CA GLY A 146 13.27 3.15 28.32
C GLY A 146 12.99 2.56 26.93
N TYR A 147 13.80 3.01 25.97
CA TYR A 147 13.76 2.58 24.58
C TYR A 147 15.15 2.61 23.93
N ASP A 148 15.33 1.79 22.91
CA ASP A 148 16.50 1.78 22.02
C ASP A 148 16.04 2.07 20.59
N LEU A 149 16.81 2.90 19.87
CA LEU A 149 16.54 3.15 18.45
C LEU A 149 16.82 1.89 17.62
N VAL A 150 15.97 1.65 16.63
CA VAL A 150 16.10 0.53 15.69
C VAL A 150 16.08 1.03 14.25
N GLU A 151 16.40 0.15 13.31
CA GLU A 151 16.40 0.46 11.89
C GLU A 151 14.99 0.85 11.40
N SER A 152 14.91 1.99 10.71
CA SER A 152 13.78 2.38 9.87
C SER A 152 14.04 1.98 8.42
N ILE A 153 13.00 1.95 7.58
CA ILE A 153 13.14 1.78 6.13
C ILE A 153 13.14 3.12 5.40
N ASP A 154 13.74 3.14 4.22
CA ASP A 154 13.63 4.23 3.25
C ASP A 154 12.52 3.92 2.21
N ALA A 155 12.32 4.81 1.25
CA ALA A 155 11.34 4.61 0.18
C ALA A 155 11.58 3.33 -0.65
N ALA A 156 12.84 2.93 -0.86
CA ALA A 156 13.17 1.72 -1.59
C ALA A 156 12.80 0.46 -0.80
N GLY A 157 13.09 0.44 0.51
CA GLY A 157 12.67 -0.60 1.43
C GLY A 157 11.15 -0.71 1.54
N PHE A 158 10.43 0.41 1.54
CA PHE A 158 8.97 0.40 1.49
C PHE A 158 8.45 -0.29 0.22
N LEU A 159 9.03 0.05 -0.94
CA LEU A 159 8.68 -0.60 -2.20
C LEU A 159 9.00 -2.09 -2.19
N GLU A 160 10.13 -2.49 -1.61
CA GLU A 160 10.50 -3.91 -1.51
C GLU A 160 9.46 -4.70 -0.69
N ILE A 161 9.09 -4.18 0.48
CA ILE A 161 8.17 -4.84 1.42
C ILE A 161 6.74 -4.85 0.88
N TYR A 162 6.27 -3.71 0.34
CA TYR A 162 4.87 -3.52 -0.05
C TYR A 162 4.62 -3.65 -1.55
N ASN A 163 5.61 -4.11 -2.35
CA ASN A 163 5.53 -4.18 -3.82
C ASN A 163 4.24 -4.84 -4.34
N SER A 164 3.81 -5.93 -3.68
CA SER A 164 2.62 -6.69 -4.08
C SER A 164 1.29 -6.00 -3.76
N PHE A 165 1.31 -4.90 -3.01
CA PHE A 165 0.12 -4.20 -2.54
C PHE A 165 -0.14 -2.93 -3.36
N GLY A 166 -0.23 -3.12 -4.69
CA GLY A 166 -0.56 -2.08 -5.65
C GLY A 166 0.60 -1.66 -6.55
N TYR A 167 1.81 -1.51 -6.00
CA TYR A 167 2.96 -0.97 -6.74
C TYR A 167 3.36 -1.78 -7.98
N ASN A 168 3.38 -3.12 -7.90
CA ASN A 168 3.72 -3.99 -9.04
C ASN A 168 2.62 -4.08 -10.11
N MET A 169 1.44 -3.53 -9.83
CA MET A 169 0.28 -3.46 -10.73
C MET A 169 -0.04 -2.02 -11.12
N ALA A 170 0.76 -1.06 -10.67
CA ALA A 170 0.58 0.35 -10.99
C ALA A 170 0.67 0.59 -12.50
N LEU A 171 -0.21 1.45 -13.01
CA LEU A 171 -0.17 1.89 -14.41
C LEU A 171 0.93 2.91 -14.63
N ASN A 172 1.05 3.85 -13.70
CA ASN A 172 2.08 4.87 -13.65
C ASN A 172 2.53 5.06 -12.20
N ARG A 173 3.80 5.41 -12.02
CA ARG A 173 4.41 5.71 -10.73
C ARG A 173 5.12 7.05 -10.84
N ASP A 174 4.90 7.90 -9.85
CA ASP A 174 5.70 9.10 -9.71
C ASP A 174 7.15 8.72 -9.41
N LYS A 175 8.09 9.53 -9.89
CA LYS A 175 9.53 9.34 -9.68
C LYS A 175 10.02 10.01 -8.40
N ASN A 176 9.26 10.96 -7.86
CA ASN A 176 9.67 11.80 -6.73
C ASN A 176 9.00 11.41 -5.41
N SER A 177 8.00 10.54 -5.46
CA SER A 177 7.25 10.04 -4.29
C SER A 177 6.90 8.56 -4.46
N LEU A 178 6.27 7.98 -3.44
CA LEU A 178 5.65 6.65 -3.53
C LEU A 178 4.22 6.71 -4.10
N SER A 179 3.90 7.75 -4.87
CA SER A 179 2.61 7.90 -5.55
C SER A 179 2.49 6.97 -6.76
N TYR A 180 1.28 6.48 -7.02
CA TYR A 180 1.00 5.63 -8.17
C TYR A 180 -0.47 5.64 -8.59
N THR A 181 -0.75 5.19 -9.81
CA THR A 181 -2.12 4.98 -10.31
C THR A 181 -2.48 3.51 -10.39
N TYR A 182 -3.75 3.19 -10.11
CA TYR A 182 -4.29 1.84 -10.19
C TYR A 182 -5.70 1.87 -10.78
N ASP A 183 -6.00 1.06 -11.78
CA ASP A 183 -7.37 0.95 -12.31
C ASP A 183 -8.18 -0.04 -11.46
N LEU A 184 -9.15 0.49 -10.71
CA LEU A 184 -10.03 -0.30 -9.85
C LEU A 184 -11.02 -1.12 -10.68
N CYS A 185 -11.54 -0.51 -11.75
CA CYS A 185 -12.40 -1.13 -12.75
C CYS A 185 -12.31 -0.31 -14.06
N PRO A 186 -12.98 -0.71 -15.16
CA PRO A 186 -12.89 0.01 -16.43
C PRO A 186 -13.15 1.51 -16.34
N ASN A 187 -14.06 1.94 -15.46
CA ASN A 187 -14.54 3.32 -15.39
C ASN A 187 -13.90 4.14 -14.26
N TYR A 188 -13.13 3.52 -13.36
CA TYR A 188 -12.57 4.18 -12.19
C TYR A 188 -11.07 3.94 -12.06
N ARG A 189 -10.33 5.04 -11.97
CA ARG A 189 -8.91 5.06 -11.61
C ARG A 189 -8.73 5.55 -10.19
N LEU A 190 -7.93 4.83 -9.42
CA LEU A 190 -7.41 5.27 -8.15
C LEU A 190 -6.08 6.00 -8.38
N LEU A 191 -5.97 7.18 -7.80
CA LEU A 191 -4.75 7.95 -7.67
C LEU A 191 -4.31 7.87 -6.20
N MET A 192 -3.24 7.13 -5.95
CA MET A 192 -2.63 6.96 -4.63
C MET A 192 -1.50 7.97 -4.51
N VAL A 193 -1.70 8.99 -3.68
CA VAL A 193 -0.75 10.11 -3.55
C VAL A 193 -0.02 10.02 -2.23
N ASP A 194 1.29 9.88 -2.32
CA ASP A 194 2.22 10.00 -1.21
C ASP A 194 2.72 11.45 -1.11
N VAL A 195 2.47 12.07 0.05
CA VAL A 195 2.96 13.40 0.41
C VAL A 195 4.02 13.35 1.51
N ASN A 196 4.54 12.17 1.84
CA ASN A 196 5.44 11.94 2.98
C ASN A 196 6.85 11.56 2.54
N THR A 197 7.37 12.26 1.54
CA THR A 197 8.75 12.07 1.10
C THR A 197 9.75 12.46 2.20
N GLU A 198 10.94 11.84 2.19
CA GLU A 198 12.04 12.12 3.14
C GLU A 198 12.30 13.63 3.32
N LYS A 199 12.30 14.37 2.20
CA LYS A 199 12.65 15.80 2.18
C LYS A 199 11.50 16.72 2.55
N SER A 200 10.27 16.25 2.44
CA SER A 200 9.07 17.10 2.51
C SER A 200 7.89 16.32 3.09
N PRO A 201 7.97 15.89 4.37
CA PRO A 201 6.91 15.11 5.00
C PRO A 201 5.62 15.92 5.15
N GLY A 202 4.50 15.35 4.72
CA GLY A 202 3.17 15.97 4.72
C GLY A 202 2.97 17.07 3.67
N ILE A 203 3.91 17.25 2.75
CA ILE A 203 3.90 18.31 1.74
C ILE A 203 3.79 17.68 0.35
N LEU A 204 2.81 18.16 -0.42
CA LEU A 204 2.73 17.86 -1.85
C LEU A 204 3.75 18.73 -2.60
N THR A 205 4.77 18.10 -3.19
CA THR A 205 5.79 18.83 -3.97
C THR A 205 5.25 19.25 -5.33
N ASP A 206 5.86 20.27 -5.94
CA ASP A 206 5.47 20.75 -7.27
C ASP A 206 5.61 19.64 -8.33
N GLU A 207 6.66 18.82 -8.26
CA GLU A 207 6.87 17.72 -9.20
C GLU A 207 5.79 16.63 -9.07
N THR A 208 5.39 16.31 -7.83
CA THR A 208 4.31 15.35 -7.59
C THR A 208 2.97 15.94 -8.03
N PHE A 209 2.77 17.25 -7.85
CA PHE A 209 1.57 17.94 -8.31
C PHE A 209 1.46 17.98 -9.84
N GLU A 210 2.56 18.25 -10.55
CA GLU A 210 2.63 18.17 -12.01
C GLU A 210 2.30 16.74 -12.48
N TRP A 211 2.89 15.72 -11.84
CA TRP A 211 2.57 14.32 -12.14
C TRP A 211 1.08 14.01 -11.92
N ILE A 212 0.46 14.51 -10.83
CA ILE A 212 -0.97 14.37 -10.58
C ILE A 212 -1.79 14.96 -11.75
N ILE A 213 -1.45 16.17 -12.22
CA ILE A 213 -2.14 16.81 -13.35
C ILE A 213 -2.07 15.91 -14.59
N GLU A 214 -0.89 15.38 -14.92
CA GLU A 214 -0.73 14.45 -16.06
C GLU A 214 -1.63 13.21 -15.91
N GLN A 215 -1.72 12.63 -14.70
CA GLN A 215 -2.56 11.45 -14.47
C GLN A 215 -4.06 11.77 -14.57
N LEU A 216 -4.48 12.98 -14.15
CA LEU A 216 -5.86 13.44 -14.29
C LEU A 216 -6.23 13.65 -15.76
N GLU A 217 -5.33 14.22 -16.56
CA GLU A 217 -5.52 14.41 -18.00
C GLU A 217 -5.60 13.07 -18.76
N GLU A 218 -4.75 12.10 -18.40
CA GLU A 218 -4.78 10.76 -19.01
C GLU A 218 -6.05 9.99 -18.63
N ALA A 219 -6.49 10.09 -17.36
CA ALA A 219 -7.76 9.50 -16.92
C ALA A 219 -8.96 10.11 -17.67
N LYS A 220 -8.96 11.44 -17.85
CA LYS A 220 -10.00 12.16 -18.62
C LYS A 220 -10.00 11.73 -20.07
N SER A 221 -8.83 11.62 -20.69
CA SER A 221 -8.67 11.15 -22.08
C SER A 221 -9.16 9.71 -22.26
N SER A 222 -9.12 8.92 -21.19
CA SER A 222 -9.58 7.52 -21.15
C SER A 222 -11.04 7.37 -20.65
N ASP A 223 -11.80 8.46 -20.52
CA ASP A 223 -13.18 8.49 -19.99
C ASP A 223 -13.34 7.81 -18.61
N LYS A 224 -12.32 7.93 -17.76
CA LYS A 224 -12.32 7.39 -16.40
C LYS A 224 -12.63 8.47 -15.37
N LYS A 225 -13.40 8.09 -14.35
CA LYS A 225 -13.54 8.86 -13.12
C LYS A 225 -12.34 8.59 -12.22
N VAL A 226 -11.87 9.60 -11.50
CA VAL A 226 -10.73 9.47 -10.59
C VAL A 226 -11.22 9.47 -9.14
N MET A 227 -10.76 8.50 -8.36
CA MET A 227 -10.81 8.51 -6.91
C MET A 227 -9.41 8.81 -6.39
N LEU A 228 -9.30 9.80 -5.50
CA LEU A 228 -8.04 10.20 -4.89
C LEU A 228 -7.94 9.61 -3.48
N SER A 229 -6.82 8.97 -3.17
CA SER A 229 -6.46 8.53 -1.83
C SER A 229 -5.13 9.15 -1.45
N VAL A 230 -5.11 9.85 -0.32
CA VAL A 230 -3.96 10.61 0.18
C VAL A 230 -4.06 10.68 1.69
N ILE A 231 -2.94 10.54 2.39
CA ILE A 231 -2.88 10.84 3.82
C ILE A 231 -2.68 12.35 4.02
N LYS A 232 -3.23 12.89 5.10
CA LYS A 232 -3.22 14.31 5.52
C LYS A 232 -2.24 15.20 4.75
N ILE A 233 -2.78 16.08 3.90
CA ILE A 233 -2.00 17.10 3.19
C ILE A 233 -1.95 18.36 4.06
N TYR A 234 -0.75 18.87 4.32
CA TYR A 234 -0.61 20.27 4.73
C TYR A 234 -0.54 21.14 3.47
N LEU A 235 -1.52 22.01 3.29
CA LEU A 235 -1.45 23.01 2.22
C LEU A 235 -0.25 23.92 2.52
N HIS A 236 0.70 24.00 1.58
CA HIS A 236 1.57 25.17 1.51
C HIS A 236 0.67 26.38 1.19
N THR A 237 0.25 27.13 2.21
CA THR A 237 -0.29 28.46 1.99
C THR A 237 0.86 29.40 1.64
N THR A 238 1.27 29.40 0.38
CA THR A 238 1.92 30.55 -0.26
C THR A 238 0.88 31.32 -1.07
N ALA A 239 -0.22 31.69 -0.42
CA ALA A 239 -1.10 32.71 -0.97
C ALA A 239 -0.45 34.08 -0.73
N SER A 240 0.51 34.45 -1.59
CA SER A 240 0.72 35.86 -1.91
C SER A 240 -0.32 36.22 -2.98
N LEU A 241 -1.44 36.79 -2.53
CA LEU A 241 -2.32 37.61 -3.38
C LEU A 241 -1.60 38.89 -3.79
#